data_AF-A0A151ILG2-F1
#
_entry.id   AF-A0A151ILG2-F1
#
_cell.length_a   1.000
_cell.length_b   1.000
_cell.length_c   1.000
_cell.angle_alpha   90.00
_cell.angle_beta   90.00
_cell.angle_gamma   90.00
#
_symmetry.space_group_name_H-M   'P 1'
#
loop_
_entity.id
_entity.type
_entity.pdbx_description
1 polymer ?
#
loop_
_entity_poly.entity_id
_entity_poly.type
_entity_poly.pdbx_seq_one_letter_code
_entity_poly.pdbx_strand_id
1 'polypeptide(L)' 'MGDCAAPYCNNSAIKGYTIKRFPKNPERRVIWVKNVNRENWVPTNNSLLCEVS' A
#
# COMPACT_ATOMS: atom_id res chain seq x y z
N MET A 1 5.54 -5.72 -11.20
CA MET A 1 5.78 -4.30 -10.91
C MET A 1 4.55 -3.80 -10.17
N GLY A 2 4.71 -3.17 -9.00
CA GLY A 2 3.58 -2.99 -8.08
C GLY A 2 3.01 -1.58 -8.11
N ASP A 3 1.69 -1.50 -8.14
CA ASP A 3 0.93 -0.26 -8.01
C ASP A 3 0.58 0.01 -6.54
N CYS A 4 0.23 1.26 -6.22
CA CYS A 4 -0.24 1.64 -4.90
C CYS A 4 -1.59 0.94 -4.58
N ALA A 5 -1.71 0.41 -3.37
CA ALA A 5 -2.92 -0.24 -2.88
C ALA A 5 -3.99 0.74 -2.38
N ALA A 6 -3.65 2.03 -2.22
CA ALA A 6 -4.58 3.05 -1.79
C ALA A 6 -5.73 3.20 -2.80
N PRO A 7 -6.98 3.33 -2.34
CA PRO A 7 -8.12 3.51 -3.24
C PRO A 7 -7.93 4.78 -4.08
N TYR A 8 -8.29 4.70 -5.36
CA TYR A 8 -8.16 5.80 -6.35
C TYR A 8 -6.72 6.29 -6.60
N CYS A 9 -5.70 5.57 -6.12
CA CYS A 9 -4.31 5.88 -6.41
C CYS A 9 -3.83 5.07 -7.63
N ASN A 10 -3.23 5.77 -8.59
CA ASN A 10 -2.64 5.21 -9.80
C ASN A 10 -1.11 5.38 -9.82
N ASN A 11 -0.49 5.70 -8.67
CA ASN A 11 0.96 5.82 -8.55
C ASN A 11 1.62 4.45 -8.59
N SER A 12 2.75 4.37 -9.29
CA SER A 12 3.46 3.11 -9.51
C SER A 12 4.96 3.33 -9.64
N ALA A 13 5.75 2.27 -9.47
CA ALA A 13 7.20 2.35 -9.56
C ALA A 13 7.61 2.67 -11.00
N ILE A 14 6.78 2.28 -11.98
CA ILE A 14 6.95 2.59 -13.40
C ILE A 14 6.88 4.10 -13.62
N LYS A 15 5.99 4.78 -12.89
CA LYS A 15 5.82 6.24 -12.95
C LYS A 15 6.84 7.02 -12.11
N GLY A 16 7.84 6.35 -11.53
CA GLY A 16 8.91 6.98 -10.75
C GLY A 16 8.58 7.24 -9.27
N TYR A 17 7.44 6.75 -8.76
CA TYR A 17 7.11 6.91 -7.34
C TYR A 17 7.86 5.90 -6.47
N THR A 18 8.33 6.36 -5.31
CA THR A 18 8.81 5.48 -4.25
C THR A 18 7.63 4.68 -3.70
N ILE A 19 7.76 3.36 -3.65
CA ILE A 19 6.70 2.50 -3.13
C ILE A 19 7.25 1.61 -2.02
N LYS A 20 6.53 1.57 -0.90
CA LYS A 20 6.89 0.80 0.28
C LYS A 20 5.94 -0.40 0.42
N ARG A 21 6.51 -1.56 0.71
CA ARG A 21 5.71 -2.75 1.02
C ARG A 21 5.12 -2.64 2.42
N PHE A 22 3.95 -3.24 2.61
CA PHE A 22 3.38 -3.38 3.95
C PHE A 22 4.39 -4.06 4.89
N PRO A 23 4.49 -3.60 6.15
CA PRO A 23 5.42 -4.17 7.11
C PRO A 23 5.07 -5.64 7.41
N LYS A 24 6.11 -6.42 7.73
CA LYS A 24 5.96 -7.80 8.22
C LYS A 24 5.41 -7.85 9.66
N ASN A 25 5.68 -6.81 10.45
CA ASN A 25 5.13 -6.69 11.80
C ASN A 25 3.59 -6.57 11.72
N PRO A 26 2.85 -7.47 12.40
CA PRO A 26 1.39 -7.53 12.27
C PRO A 26 0.69 -6.29 12.82
N GLU A 27 1.15 -5.72 13.93
CA GLU A 27 0.55 -4.53 14.55
C GLU A 27 0.65 -3.32 13.61
N ARG A 28 1.85 -3.09 13.04
CA ARG A 28 2.05 -2.03 12.05
C ARG A 28 1.25 -2.30 10.77
N ARG A 29 1.13 -3.57 10.37
CA ARG A 29 0.34 -3.96 9.19
C ARG A 29 -1.13 -3.62 9.39
N VAL A 30 -1.70 -3.86 10.57
CA VAL A 30 -3.08 -3.48 10.91
C VAL A 30 -3.29 -1.97 10.81
N ILE A 31 -2.36 -1.16 11.31
CA ILE A 31 -2.43 0.31 11.19
C ILE A 31 -2.46 0.73 9.72
N TRP A 32 -1.59 0.15 8.88
CA TRP A 32 -1.58 0.44 7.45
C TRP A 32 -2.88 0.04 6.76
N VAL A 33 -3.43 -1.13 7.07
CA VAL A 33 -4.73 -1.58 6.52
C VAL A 33 -5.85 -0.62 6.89
N LYS A 34 -5.91 -0.20 8.16
CA LYS A 34 -6.89 0.78 8.64
C LYS A 34 -6.77 2.11 7.89
N ASN A 35 -5.54 2.59 7.67
CA ASN A 35 -5.30 3.85 6.96
C ASN A 35 -5.60 3.80 5.47
N VAL A 36 -5.46 2.63 4.83
CA VAL A 36 -5.90 2.44 3.44
C VAL A 36 -7.43 2.55 3.31
N ASN A 37 -8.16 2.26 4.39
CA ASN A 37 -9.62 2.42 4.49
C ASN A 37 -10.37 1.82 3.28
N ARG A 38 -9.99 0.61 2.88
CA ARG A 38 -10.62 -0.11 1.77
C ARG A 38 -11.49 -1.23 2.32
N GLU A 39 -12.79 -1.14 2.05
CA GLU A 39 -13.77 -2.14 2.48
C GLU A 39 -13.54 -3.49 1.82
N ASN A 40 -13.77 -4.57 2.58
CA ASN A 40 -13.68 -5.97 2.13
C ASN A 40 -12.35 -6.34 1.45
N TRP A 41 -11.25 -5.68 1.86
CA TRP A 41 -9.93 -5.89 1.27
C TRP A 41 -8.93 -6.43 2.28
N VAL A 42 -8.18 -7.45 1.86
CA VAL A 42 -7.10 -8.07 2.63
C VAL A 42 -5.79 -7.78 1.91
N PRO A 43 -4.78 -7.20 2.59
CA PRO A 43 -3.49 -6.96 1.97
C PRO A 43 -2.78 -8.28 1.68
N THR A 44 -2.25 -8.43 0.48
CA THR A 44 -1.39 -9.56 0.11
C THR A 44 0.07 -9.23 0.42
N ASN A 45 0.98 -10.16 0.14
CA ASN A 45 2.41 -9.87 0.21
C ASN A 45 2.81 -8.75 -0.75
N ASN A 46 2.09 -8.59 -1.86
CA ASN A 46 2.36 -7.58 -2.89
C ASN A 46 1.57 -6.28 -2.69
N SER A 47 0.92 -6.08 -1.53
CA SER A 47 0.35 -4.79 -1.17
C SER A 47 1.47 -3.79 -0.88
N LEU A 48 1.42 -2.66 -1.58
CA LEU A 48 2.39 -1.58 -1.50
C LEU A 48 1.65 -0.24 -1.35
N LEU A 49 2.27 0.77 -0.74
CA LEU A 49 1.80 2.15 -0.73
C LEU A 49 2.87 3.09 -1.28
N CYS A 50 2.46 4.04 -2.10
CA CYS A 50 3.36 5.09 -2.57
C CYS A 50 3.67 6.06 -1.43
N GLU A 51 4.89 6.57 -1.43
CA GLU A 51 5.29 7.72 -0.62
C GLU A 51 5.01 8.98 -1.44
N VAL A 52 4.13 9.82 -0.91
CA VAL A 52 3.79 11.13 -1.48
C VAL A 52 4.20 12.14 -0.41
N SER A 53 5.23 12.93 -0.71
CA SER A 53 5.69 14.02 0.16
C SER A 53 4.78 15.24 0.05
#